data_AF-A0A1C7GTF6-F1
#
_entry.id   AF-A0A1C7GTF6-F1
#
_cell.length_a   1.000
_cell.length_b   1.000
_cell.length_c   1.000
_cell.angle_alpha   90.00
_cell.angle_beta   90.00
_cell.angle_gamma   90.00
#
_symmetry.space_group_name_H-M   'P 1'
#
loop_
_entity.id
_entity.type
_entity.pdbx_description
1 polymer ?
#
loop_
_entity_poly.entity_id
_entity_poly.type
_entity_poly.pdbx_seq_one_letter_code
_entity_poly.pdbx_strand_id
1 'polypeptide(L)'
;MDTLEEVYGALTGQGRLEWIGEKKSAAVLYFSRGRKQYKVYFDDSNVEISVKKRLFGNEYWDSIGQRRYISPEDSLDDVFETVMWCVKEYGWRGR
;
A
#
# COMPACT_ATOMS: atom_id res chain seq x y z
N MET A 1 -4.23 -1.31 -16.34
CA MET A 1 -3.44 -0.12 -15.92
C MET A 1 -2.06 -0.29 -16.48
N ASP A 2 -1.51 0.78 -17.07
CA ASP A 2 -0.25 0.70 -17.82
C ASP A 2 0.92 1.38 -17.11
N THR A 3 0.64 2.24 -16.12
CA THR A 3 1.68 2.94 -15.34
C THR A 3 1.38 2.99 -13.85
N LEU A 4 2.44 3.11 -13.03
CA LEU A 4 2.27 3.29 -11.59
C LEU A 4 1.55 4.60 -11.24
N GLU A 5 1.64 5.62 -12.10
CA GLU A 5 0.88 6.87 -11.96
C GLU A 5 -0.63 6.65 -12.08
N GLU A 6 -1.08 5.74 -12.95
CA GLU A 6 -2.49 5.36 -13.04
C GLU A 6 -2.96 4.63 -11.78
N VAL A 7 -2.14 3.70 -11.26
CA VAL A 7 -2.40 3.02 -9.98
C VAL A 7 -2.54 4.05 -8.85
N TYR A 8 -1.57 4.98 -8.75
CA TYR A 8 -1.60 6.06 -7.78
C TYR A 8 -2.87 6.92 -7.92
N GLY A 9 -3.18 7.33 -9.15
CA GLY A 9 -4.38 8.12 -9.47
C GLY A 9 -5.66 7.41 -9.03
N ALA A 10 -5.79 6.12 -9.34
CA ALA A 10 -6.94 5.29 -8.98
C ALA A 10 -7.10 5.08 -7.46
N LEU A 11 -6.00 5.13 -6.70
CA LEU A 11 -6.01 5.02 -5.24
C LEU A 11 -6.35 6.36 -4.54
N THR A 12 -6.48 7.46 -5.29
CA THR A 12 -6.81 8.77 -4.72
C THR A 12 -8.14 8.70 -3.95
N GLY A 13 -8.14 9.20 -2.72
CA GLY A 13 -9.31 9.16 -1.84
C GLY A 13 -9.40 7.91 -0.95
N GLN A 14 -8.55 6.89 -1.14
CA GLN A 14 -8.48 5.73 -0.24
C GLN A 14 -7.65 5.99 1.04
N GLY A 15 -6.98 7.14 1.09
CA GLY A 15 -6.09 7.54 2.18
C GLY A 15 -5.15 8.67 1.76
N ARG A 16 -4.06 8.86 2.51
CA ARG A 16 -2.98 9.79 2.14
C ARG A 16 -1.98 9.04 1.27
N LEU A 17 -1.84 9.46 0.03
CA LEU A 17 -0.84 8.93 -0.90
C LEU A 17 0.39 9.82 -0.94
N GLU A 18 1.56 9.20 -1.07
CA GLU A 18 2.84 9.87 -1.21
C GLU A 18 3.73 9.13 -2.21
N TRP A 19 4.34 9.87 -3.13
CA TRP A 19 5.41 9.33 -3.98
C TRP A 19 6.69 9.13 -3.18
N ILE A 20 7.41 8.06 -3.48
CA ILE A 20 8.77 7.82 -2.99
C ILE A 20 9.76 8.07 -4.13
N GLY A 21 10.74 8.92 -3.85
CA GLY A 21 11.77 9.29 -4.81
C GLY A 21 11.27 10.23 -5.91
N GLU A 22 12.20 10.68 -6.75
CA GLU A 22 11.93 11.73 -7.74
C GLU A 22 11.23 11.21 -9.00
N LYS A 23 11.32 9.91 -9.28
CA LYS A 23 10.87 9.30 -10.54
C LYS A 23 9.46 8.72 -10.52
N LYS A 24 8.70 8.91 -9.43
CA LYS A 24 7.36 8.30 -9.24
C LYS A 24 7.36 6.78 -9.52
N SER A 25 8.45 6.10 -9.19
CA SER A 25 8.62 4.66 -9.42
C SER A 25 8.13 3.81 -8.26
N ALA A 26 7.79 4.43 -7.14
CA ALA A 26 7.22 3.77 -5.96
C ALA A 26 6.36 4.77 -5.19
N ALA A 27 5.36 4.28 -4.47
CA ALA A 27 4.48 5.11 -3.66
C ALA A 27 4.08 4.42 -2.37
N VAL A 28 3.54 5.21 -1.43
CA VAL A 28 2.94 4.70 -0.19
C VAL A 28 1.54 5.26 -0.03
N LEU A 29 0.61 4.36 0.27
CA LEU A 29 -0.74 4.70 0.73
C LEU A 29 -0.82 4.54 2.25
N TYR A 30 -1.03 5.64 2.97
CA TYR A 30 -1.32 5.64 4.39
C TYR A 30 -2.83 5.69 4.64
N PHE A 31 -3.33 4.82 5.51
CA PHE A 31 -4.71 4.84 5.97
C PHE A 31 -4.81 4.44 7.44
N SER A 32 -5.93 4.75 8.08
CA SER A 32 -6.17 4.43 9.49
C SER A 32 -7.44 3.61 9.64
N ARG A 33 -7.46 2.71 10.62
CA ARG A 33 -8.66 2.01 11.06
C ARG A 33 -8.71 1.93 12.57
N GLY A 34 -9.71 2.57 13.15
CA GLY A 34 -9.78 2.74 14.60
C GLY A 34 -8.51 3.43 15.11
N ARG A 35 -7.82 2.81 16.07
CA ARG A 35 -6.56 3.34 16.64
C ARG A 35 -5.30 2.88 15.90
N LYS A 36 -5.44 2.04 14.86
CA LYS A 36 -4.31 1.51 14.10
C LYS A 36 -4.07 2.35 12.85
N GLN A 37 -2.80 2.61 12.56
CA GLN A 37 -2.35 3.23 11.33
C GLN A 37 -1.65 2.19 10.47
N TYR A 38 -1.94 2.21 9.17
CA TYR A 38 -1.37 1.31 8.18
C TYR A 38 -0.69 2.12 7.10
N LYS A 39 0.29 1.50 6.46
CA LYS A 39 0.85 1.98 5.20
C LYS A 39 0.96 0.80 4.25
N VAL A 40 0.70 1.05 2.97
CA VAL A 40 0.94 0.10 1.89
C VAL A 40 1.97 0.74 0.98
N TYR A 41 3.18 0.19 0.98
CA TYR A 41 4.21 0.50 0.00
C TYR A 41 3.93 -0.29 -1.27
N PHE A 42 4.06 0.35 -2.44
CA PHE A 42 3.89 -0.32 -3.72
C PHE A 42 4.75 0.28 -4.82
N ASP A 43 5.26 -0.60 -5.67
CA ASP A 43 5.91 -0.32 -6.96
C ASP A 43 5.46 -1.37 -8.00
N ASP A 44 6.11 -1.41 -9.16
CA ASP A 44 5.82 -2.37 -10.23
C ASP A 44 6.23 -3.82 -9.92
N SER A 45 7.02 -4.04 -8.87
CA SER A 45 7.61 -5.32 -8.48
C SER A 45 7.15 -5.83 -7.11
N ASN A 46 6.53 -4.97 -6.29
CA ASN A 46 6.28 -5.26 -4.89
C ASN A 46 5.09 -4.47 -4.32
N VAL A 47 4.31 -5.15 -3.48
CA VAL A 47 3.35 -4.54 -2.55
C VAL A 47 3.64 -5.04 -1.13
N GLU A 48 3.83 -4.13 -0.19
CA GLU A 48 4.03 -4.44 1.23
C GLU A 48 3.05 -3.65 2.09
N ILE A 49 2.34 -4.34 2.99
CA ILE A 49 1.55 -3.69 4.03
C ILE A 49 2.28 -3.74 5.37
N SER A 50 2.31 -2.59 6.04
CA SER A 50 2.85 -2.42 7.39
C SER A 50 1.82 -1.79 8.32
N VAL A 51 1.88 -2.14 9.61
CA VAL A 51 1.09 -1.51 10.68
C VAL A 51 1.99 -0.72 11.62
N LYS A 52 1.56 0.46 12.04
CA LYS A 52 2.29 1.26 13.02
C LYS A 52 2.14 0.62 14.40
N LYS A 53 3.26 0.28 15.03
CA LYS A 53 3.34 -0.24 16.39
C LYS A 53 4.13 0.71 17.28
N ARG A 54 3.92 0.57 18.59
CA ARG A 54 4.70 1.27 19.61
C ARG A 54 5.21 0.25 20.61
N LEU A 55 6.51 0.23 20.84
CA LEU A 55 7.17 -0.64 21.82
C LEU A 55 8.20 0.18 22.59
N PHE A 56 8.14 0.13 23.92
CA PHE A 56 9.02 0.89 24.83
C PHE A 56 9.15 2.38 24.48
N GLY A 57 8.03 3.02 24.13
CA GLY A 57 8.01 4.44 23.77
C GLY A 57 8.36 4.75 22.31
N ASN A 58 9.05 3.84 21.62
CA ASN A 58 9.44 4.00 20.21
C ASN A 58 8.33 3.56 19.26
N GLU A 59 8.09 4.36 18.23
CA GLU A 59 7.16 4.02 17.14
C GLU A 59 7.94 3.41 15.96
N TYR A 60 7.40 2.34 15.39
CA TYR A 60 7.95 1.70 14.21
C TYR A 60 6.84 1.13 13.32
N TRP A 61 7.19 0.90 12.05
CA TRP A 61 6.33 0.20 11.11
C TRP A 61 6.70 -1.28 11.10
N ASP A 62 5.74 -2.14 11.40
CA ASP A 62 5.89 -3.58 11.40
C ASP A 62 5.27 -4.14 10.13
N SER A 63 6.06 -4.84 9.31
CA SER A 63 5.58 -5.48 8.07
C SER A 63 4.71 -6.68 8.43
N ILE A 64 3.49 -6.71 7.90
CA ILE A 64 2.49 -7.76 8.18
C ILE A 64 2.12 -8.58 6.95
N GLY A 65 2.62 -8.20 5.77
CA GLY A 65 2.40 -8.93 4.53
C GLY A 65 3.11 -8.30 3.35
N GLN A 66 3.59 -9.15 2.43
CA GLN A 66 4.28 -8.75 1.21
C GLN A 66 3.85 -9.65 0.05
N ARG A 67 3.71 -9.07 -1.14
CA ARG A 67 3.58 -9.78 -2.41
C ARG A 67 4.56 -9.20 -3.41
N ARG A 68 5.27 -10.09 -4.12
CA ARG A 68 6.21 -9.72 -5.19
C ARG A 68 5.63 -10.10 -6.54
N TYR A 69 5.92 -9.28 -7.54
CA TYR A 69 5.54 -9.42 -8.93
C TYR A 69 6.83 -9.59 -9.72
N ILE A 70 7.09 -10.83 -10.14
CA ILE A 70 8.35 -11.24 -10.78
C ILE A 70 8.10 -12.06 -12.05
N SER A 71 6.85 -12.41 -12.30
CA SER A 71 6.42 -13.23 -13.43
C SER A 71 6.15 -12.31 -14.62
N PRO A 72 6.40 -12.75 -15.86
CA PRO A 72 6.08 -11.97 -17.05
C PRO A 72 4.59 -11.62 -17.18
N GLU A 73 3.72 -12.40 -16.56
CA GLU A 73 2.26 -12.19 -16.56
C GLU A 73 1.80 -11.18 -15.49
N ASP A 74 2.66 -10.81 -14.54
CA ASP A 74 2.30 -9.84 -13.50
C ASP A 74 2.13 -8.44 -14.10
N SER A 75 1.08 -7.74 -13.68
CA SER A 75 0.70 -6.44 -14.23
C SER A 75 0.49 -5.40 -13.13
N LEU A 76 0.41 -4.13 -13.53
CA LEU A 76 0.05 -3.05 -12.61
C LEU A 76 -1.41 -3.13 -12.14
N ASP A 77 -2.28 -3.85 -12.86
CA ASP A 77 -3.62 -4.16 -12.37
C ASP A 77 -3.53 -5.08 -11.14
N ASP A 78 -2.63 -6.08 -11.13
CA ASP A 78 -2.43 -6.95 -9.96
C ASP A 78 -1.90 -6.19 -8.73
N VAL A 79 -1.01 -5.20 -8.98
CA VAL A 79 -0.53 -4.26 -7.96
C VAL A 79 -1.72 -3.50 -7.37
N PHE A 80 -2.54 -2.86 -8.22
CA PHE A 80 -3.72 -2.12 -7.79
C PHE A 80 -4.70 -2.99 -7.02
N GLU A 81 -5.03 -4.18 -7.54
CA GLU A 81 -5.93 -5.12 -6.89
C GLU A 81 -5.43 -5.53 -5.51
N THR A 82 -4.13 -5.78 -5.37
CA THR A 82 -3.53 -6.16 -4.09
C THR A 82 -3.50 -4.98 -3.11
N VAL A 83 -3.22 -3.76 -3.55
CA VAL A 83 -3.31 -2.56 -2.70
C VAL A 83 -4.75 -2.35 -2.22
N MET A 84 -5.72 -2.46 -3.13
CA MET A 84 -7.14 -2.36 -2.78
C MET A 84 -7.60 -3.50 -1.87
N TRP A 85 -7.08 -4.71 -2.06
CA TRP A 85 -7.31 -5.83 -1.15
C TRP A 85 -6.75 -5.51 0.25
N CYS A 86 -5.55 -4.95 0.36
CA CYS A 86 -5.01 -4.48 1.63
C CYS A 86 -5.91 -3.43 2.30
N VAL A 87 -6.40 -2.45 1.54
CA VAL A 87 -7.35 -1.43 2.04
C VAL A 87 -8.67 -2.08 2.45
N LYS A 88 -9.19 -3.09 1.74
CA LYS A 88 -10.42 -3.77 2.12
C LYS A 88 -10.25 -4.67 3.34
N GLU A 89 -9.24 -5.53 3.35
CA GLU A 89 -9.00 -6.46 4.45
C GLU A 89 -8.69 -5.71 5.76
N TYR A 90 -7.74 -4.76 5.67
CA TYR A 90 -7.27 -4.02 6.83
C TYR A 90 -8.00 -2.71 7.07
N GLY A 91 -8.78 -2.20 6.11
CA GLY A 91 -9.61 -0.99 6.22
C GLY A 91 -11.13 -1.23 6.32
N TRP A 92 -11.69 -2.37 5.87
CA TRP A 92 -13.14 -2.64 5.86
C TRP A 92 -13.58 -3.60 6.99
N ARG A 93 -14.42 -3.10 7.89
CA ARG A 93 -15.59 -3.84 8.42
C ARG A 93 -16.71 -2.83 8.35
N GLY A 94 -17.48 -2.87 7.28
CA GLY A 94 -18.84 -2.38 7.32
C GLY A 94 -19.55 -3.10 8.47
N ARG A 95 -19.88 -2.33 9.51
CA ARG A 95 -21.18 -2.45 10.15
C ARG A 95 -22.13 -1.57 9.36
#